data_AF-A0A419GL35-F1
#
_entry.id   AF-A0A419GL35-F1
#
_cell.length_a   1.000
_cell.length_b   1.000
_cell.length_c   1.000
_cell.angle_alpha   90.00
_cell.angle_beta   90.00
_cell.angle_gamma   90.00
#
_symmetry.space_group_name_H-M   'P 1'
#
loop_
_entity.id
_entity.type
_entity.pdbx_description
1 polymer ?
#
loop_
_entity_poly.entity_id
_entity_poly.type
_entity_poly.pdbx_seq_one_letter_code
_entity_poly.pdbx_strand_id
1 'polypeptide(L)'
;MESDSIPSTWTTNRRGSKMEESKGGSFGALFDFSFSSFVTLKLIKVIYFIVFILAVLAAIGVIIVGFQQSSTMGLAALLLSPVLFLVYILAARVWLELIVVLFRIEENTRKD
;
A
#
# COMPACT_ATOMS: atom_id res chain seq x y z
N MET A 1 -13.97 14.16 66.59
CA MET A 1 -14.44 15.31 65.79
C MET A 1 -13.35 15.54 64.76
N GLU A 2 -13.16 14.67 63.77
CA GLU A 2 -14.03 14.38 62.63
C GLU A 2 -14.78 15.58 62.05
N SER A 3 -14.44 15.88 60.80
CA SER A 3 -15.04 16.75 59.78
C SER A 3 -13.88 17.50 59.11
N ASP A 4 -13.24 16.92 58.09
CA ASP A 4 -13.72 16.94 56.70
C ASP A 4 -13.98 18.39 56.27
N SER A 5 -13.38 18.95 55.24
CA SER A 5 -12.81 18.39 54.03
C SER A 5 -12.25 19.60 53.26
N ILE A 6 -11.15 19.48 52.53
CA ILE A 6 -10.89 20.39 51.41
C ILE A 6 -11.31 19.63 50.14
N PRO A 7 -12.55 19.78 49.63
CA PRO A 7 -12.91 19.34 48.30
C PRO A 7 -13.08 20.58 47.42
N SER A 8 -12.05 20.93 46.69
CA SER A 8 -12.22 21.72 45.47
C SER A 8 -11.11 21.33 44.51
N THR A 9 -11.37 20.20 43.88
CA THR A 9 -11.14 20.01 42.45
C THR A 9 -9.80 20.56 41.97
N TRP A 10 -8.83 19.64 41.85
CA TRP A 10 -7.78 19.73 40.87
C TRP A 10 -8.41 20.01 39.50
N THR A 11 -8.64 21.29 39.18
CA THR A 11 -9.08 21.71 37.86
C THR A 11 -7.83 21.69 37.02
N THR A 12 -7.63 20.50 36.45
CA THR A 12 -6.59 20.16 35.50
C THR A 12 -6.72 21.08 34.29
N ASN A 13 -6.18 22.29 34.35
CA ASN A 13 -6.10 23.17 33.18
C ASN A 13 -4.68 23.15 32.63
N ARG A 14 -4.18 21.93 32.38
CA ARG A 14 -3.26 21.73 31.26
C ARG A 14 -4.11 21.92 30.02
N ARG A 15 -4.11 23.14 29.49
CA ARG A 15 -4.38 23.43 28.09
C ARG A 15 -3.39 22.63 27.25
N GLY A 16 -3.63 21.32 27.14
CA GLY A 16 -3.03 20.47 26.16
C GLY A 16 -3.60 20.94 24.85
N SER A 17 -2.78 21.69 24.12
CA SER A 17 -2.92 21.94 22.71
C SER A 17 -3.59 20.74 22.05
N LYS A 18 -4.81 20.93 21.54
CA LYS A 18 -5.27 20.15 20.40
C LYS A 18 -4.29 20.49 19.28
N MET A 19 -3.16 19.79 19.27
CA MET A 19 -2.35 19.63 18.08
C MET A 19 -3.32 18.94 17.14
N GLU A 20 -3.94 19.71 16.25
CA GLU A 20 -4.53 19.16 15.05
C GLU A 20 -3.43 18.30 14.44
N GLU A 21 -3.62 16.99 14.56
CA GLU A 21 -2.80 16.01 13.89
C GLU A 21 -3.01 16.28 12.41
N SER A 22 -2.09 17.07 11.87
CA SER A 22 -1.94 17.30 10.45
C SER A 22 -1.97 15.93 9.78
N LYS A 23 -3.06 15.67 9.05
CA LYS A 23 -3.14 14.63 8.02
C LYS A 23 -2.23 14.99 6.85
N GLY A 24 -0.97 15.30 7.18
CA GLY A 24 0.05 15.80 6.32
C GLY A 24 0.65 14.65 5.52
N GLY A 25 0.09 14.44 4.34
CA GLY A 25 0.83 13.93 3.19
C GLY A 25 1.21 12.47 3.23
N SER A 26 0.27 11.61 2.84
CA SER A 26 0.49 10.23 2.39
C SER A 26 1.49 10.08 1.21
N PHE A 27 2.09 11.17 0.74
CA PHE A 27 3.08 11.20 -0.34
C PHE A 27 4.53 11.27 0.19
N GLY A 28 4.77 11.82 1.39
CA GLY A 28 6.12 11.88 1.98
C GLY A 28 6.61 10.52 2.47
N ALA A 29 5.70 9.71 3.01
CA ALA A 29 5.98 8.33 3.42
C ALA A 29 6.23 7.36 2.25
N LEU A 30 5.94 7.77 1.00
CA LEU A 30 6.24 6.96 -0.20
C LEU A 30 7.67 7.16 -0.70
N PHE A 31 8.31 8.27 -0.33
CA PHE A 31 9.72 8.57 -0.62
C PHE A 31 10.62 8.39 0.61
N ASP A 32 10.11 7.73 1.66
CA ASP A 32 10.91 7.36 2.82
C ASP A 32 11.70 6.08 2.49
N PHE A 33 12.91 6.26 1.94
CA PHE A 33 13.88 5.18 1.72
C PHE A 33 14.53 4.70 3.03
N SER A 34 14.08 5.19 4.19
CA SER A 34 14.52 4.76 5.53
C SER A 34 13.61 3.66 6.07
N PHE A 35 13.98 2.41 5.82
CA PHE A 35 13.21 1.23 6.22
C PHE A 35 13.37 0.89 7.71
N SER A 36 12.50 1.42 8.55
CA SER A 36 12.27 0.84 9.89
C SER A 36 11.01 -0.04 9.83
N SER A 37 11.20 -1.36 9.73
CA SER A 37 10.30 -2.53 10.00
C SER A 37 8.81 -2.49 9.58
N PHE A 38 8.11 -1.38 9.77
CA PHE A 38 6.66 -1.23 9.58
C PHE A 38 6.24 -0.72 8.19
N VAL A 39 7.16 -0.10 7.44
CA VAL A 39 6.86 0.47 6.11
C VAL A 39 6.67 -0.63 5.06
N THR A 40 7.38 -1.77 5.19
CA THR A 40 7.42 -2.84 4.19
C THR A 40 6.03 -3.35 3.80
N LEU A 41 5.15 -3.63 4.77
CA LEU A 41 3.79 -4.13 4.49
C LEU A 41 2.87 -3.07 3.85
N LYS A 42 3.03 -1.79 4.21
CA LYS A 42 2.27 -0.69 3.60
C LYS A 42 2.76 -0.41 2.18
N LEU A 43 4.08 -0.41 1.97
CA LEU A 43 4.71 -0.17 0.68
C LEU A 43 4.29 -1.23 -0.36
N ILE A 44 4.22 -2.50 0.04
CA ILE A 44 3.82 -3.60 -0.84
C ILE A 44 2.39 -3.44 -1.38
N LYS A 45 1.46 -2.94 -0.55
CA LYS A 45 0.10 -2.62 -1.01
C LYS A 45 0.10 -1.52 -2.07
N VAL A 46 0.92 -0.48 -1.88
CA VAL A 46 1.05 0.62 -2.84
C VAL A 46 1.69 0.14 -4.14
N ILE A 47 2.77 -0.63 -4.07
CA ILE A 47 3.43 -1.22 -5.24
C ILE A 47 2.46 -2.10 -6.02
N TYR A 48 1.73 -2.99 -5.35
CA TYR A 48 0.73 -3.84 -6.00
C TYR A 48 -0.32 -3.01 -6.75
N PHE A 49 -0.82 -1.94 -6.12
CA PHE A 49 -1.81 -1.07 -6.74
C PHE A 49 -1.26 -0.34 -7.97
N ILE A 50 -0.02 0.12 -7.93
CA ILE A 50 0.66 0.73 -9.08
C ILE A 50 0.81 -0.30 -10.21
N VAL A 51 1.34 -1.49 -9.90
CA VAL A 51 1.50 -2.59 -10.88
C VAL A 51 0.16 -2.97 -11.49
N PHE A 52 -0.91 -3.01 -10.69
CA PHE A 52 -2.26 -3.28 -11.18
C PHE A 52 -2.73 -2.25 -12.20
N ILE A 53 -2.60 -0.95 -11.88
CA ILE A 53 -2.97 0.13 -12.80
C ILE A 53 -2.15 0.06 -14.09
N LEU A 54 -0.83 -0.14 -13.98
CA LEU A 54 0.05 -0.26 -15.13
C LEU A 54 -0.32 -1.46 -16.01
N ALA A 55 -0.67 -2.60 -15.40
CA ALA A 55 -1.11 -3.77 -16.13
C ALA A 55 -2.43 -3.54 -16.88
N VAL A 56 -3.39 -2.82 -16.28
CA VAL A 56 -4.65 -2.44 -16.96
C VAL A 56 -4.36 -1.53 -18.15
N LEU A 57 -3.51 -0.52 -17.98
CA LEU A 57 -3.12 0.39 -19.06
C LEU A 57 -2.38 -0.36 -20.17
N ALA A 58 -1.47 -1.28 -19.82
CA ALA A 58 -0.77 -2.13 -20.77
C ALA A 58 -1.73 -3.01 -21.55
N ALA A 59 -2.71 -3.64 -20.88
CA ALA A 59 -3.73 -4.47 -21.52
C ALA A 59 -4.54 -3.68 -22.57
N ILE A 60 -4.95 -2.45 -22.24
CA ILE A 60 -5.64 -1.54 -23.18
C ILE A 60 -4.70 -1.15 -24.33
N GLY A 61 -3.44 -0.79 -24.03
CA GLY A 61 -2.45 -0.44 -25.04
C GLY A 61 -2.18 -1.56 -26.05
N VAL A 62 -2.05 -2.81 -25.57
CA VAL A 62 -1.89 -3.99 -26.41
C VAL A 62 -3.07 -4.19 -27.36
N ILE A 63 -4.30 -3.98 -26.87
CA ILE A 63 -5.50 -4.07 -27.71
C ILE A 63 -5.46 -3.00 -28.82
N ILE A 64 -5.18 -1.74 -28.46
CA ILE A 64 -5.10 -0.62 -29.40
C ILE A 64 -4.02 -0.87 -30.46
N VAL A 65 -2.82 -1.31 -30.06
CA VAL A 65 -1.72 -1.63 -30.99
C VAL A 65 -2.09 -2.83 -31.87
N GLY A 66 -2.77 -3.84 -31.33
CA GLY A 66 -3.24 -5.00 -32.08
C GLY A 66 -4.16 -4.61 -33.23
N PHE A 67 -5.14 -3.72 -32.97
CA PHE A 67 -6.05 -3.21 -34.00
C PHE A 67 -5.37 -2.30 -35.03
N GLN A 68 -4.30 -1.60 -34.66
CA GLN A 68 -3.51 -0.80 -35.62
C GLN A 68 -2.73 -1.66 -36.62
N GLN A 69 -2.34 -2.88 -36.23
CA GLN A 69 -1.61 -3.78 -37.14
C GLN A 69 -2.54 -4.54 -38.07
N SER A 70 -3.60 -5.18 -37.56
CA SER A 70 -4.61 -5.83 -38.38
C SER A 70 -5.87 -6.18 -37.58
N SER A 71 -7.00 -6.36 -38.25
CA SER A 71 -8.25 -6.79 -37.59
C SER A 71 -8.10 -8.15 -36.89
N THR A 72 -7.36 -9.08 -37.47
CA THR A 72 -7.10 -10.41 -36.88
C THR A 72 -6.24 -10.31 -35.62
N MET A 73 -5.17 -9.50 -35.64
CA MET A 73 -4.33 -9.27 -34.46
C MET A 73 -5.09 -8.51 -33.36
N GLY A 74 -5.94 -7.54 -33.72
CA GLY A 74 -6.81 -6.84 -32.77
C GLY A 74 -7.77 -7.79 -32.06
N LEU A 75 -8.40 -8.71 -32.79
CA LEU A 75 -9.28 -9.73 -32.22
C LEU A 75 -8.53 -10.70 -31.30
N ALA A 76 -7.35 -11.16 -31.73
CA ALA A 76 -6.50 -12.01 -30.91
C ALA A 76 -6.07 -11.29 -29.62
N ALA A 77 -5.65 -10.02 -29.72
CA ALA A 77 -5.29 -9.19 -28.58
C ALA A 77 -6.48 -8.99 -27.63
N LEU A 78 -7.70 -8.78 -28.14
CA LEU A 78 -8.90 -8.62 -27.32
C LEU A 78 -9.21 -9.87 -26.48
N LEU A 79 -8.96 -11.07 -27.01
CA LEU A 79 -9.20 -12.33 -26.31
C LEU A 79 -8.02 -12.73 -25.41
N LEU A 80 -6.78 -12.55 -25.85
CA LEU A 80 -5.59 -12.93 -25.07
C LEU A 80 -5.25 -11.93 -23.96
N SER A 81 -5.45 -10.62 -24.20
CA SER A 81 -5.11 -9.57 -23.24
C SER A 81 -5.72 -9.79 -21.84
N PRO A 82 -7.03 -10.07 -21.67
CA PRO A 82 -7.59 -10.33 -20.35
C PRO A 82 -7.02 -11.59 -19.68
N VAL A 83 -6.73 -12.64 -20.45
CA VAL A 83 -6.10 -13.86 -19.90
C VAL A 83 -4.68 -13.57 -19.42
N LEU A 84 -3.87 -12.90 -20.24
CA LEU A 84 -2.51 -12.50 -19.89
C LEU A 84 -2.48 -11.53 -18.71
N PHE A 85 -3.42 -10.58 -18.66
CA PHE A 85 -3.58 -9.65 -17.55
C PHE A 85 -3.83 -10.38 -16.22
N LEU A 86 -4.76 -11.34 -16.21
CA LEU A 86 -5.04 -12.13 -15.01
C LEU A 86 -3.83 -12.94 -14.56
N VAL A 87 -3.16 -13.62 -15.48
CA VAL A 87 -1.93 -14.37 -15.17
C VAL A 87 -0.84 -13.45 -14.63
N TYR A 88 -0.65 -12.28 -15.22
CA TYR A 88 0.34 -11.30 -14.78
C TYR A 88 0.05 -10.79 -13.36
N ILE A 89 -1.20 -10.43 -13.06
CA ILE A 89 -1.60 -9.97 -11.73
C ILE A 89 -1.49 -11.07 -10.67
N LEU A 90 -1.84 -12.31 -11.01
CA LEU A 90 -1.67 -13.46 -10.11
C LEU A 90 -0.18 -13.74 -9.86
N ALA A 91 0.65 -13.71 -10.90
CA ALA A 91 2.09 -13.83 -10.72
C ALA A 91 2.62 -12.71 -9.80
N ALA A 92 2.25 -11.45 -10.06
CA ALA A 92 2.63 -10.32 -9.23
C ALA A 92 2.19 -10.49 -7.76
N ARG A 93 1.03 -11.11 -7.50
CA ARG A 93 0.60 -11.47 -6.13
C ARG A 93 1.58 -12.42 -5.47
N VAL A 94 1.90 -13.54 -6.12
CA VAL A 94 2.80 -14.56 -5.59
C VAL A 94 4.20 -13.98 -5.34
N TRP A 95 4.71 -13.18 -6.27
CA TRP A 95 5.99 -12.49 -6.12
C TRP A 95 6.02 -11.55 -4.91
N LEU A 96 5.01 -10.70 -4.75
CA LEU A 96 4.94 -9.81 -3.59
C LEU A 96 4.74 -10.59 -2.28
N GLU A 97 3.98 -11.67 -2.29
CA GLU A 97 3.79 -12.53 -1.13
C GLU A 97 5.11 -13.19 -0.69
N LEU A 98 5.92 -13.66 -1.64
CA LEU A 98 7.27 -14.17 -1.37
C LEU A 98 8.15 -13.08 -0.73
N ILE A 99 8.13 -11.86 -1.27
CA ILE A 99 8.90 -10.74 -0.72
C ILE A 99 8.44 -10.42 0.71
N VAL A 100 7.13 -10.36 0.97
CA VAL A 100 6.57 -10.16 2.32
C VAL A 100 7.06 -11.24 3.28
N VAL A 101 7.00 -12.51 2.87
CA VAL A 101 7.39 -13.65 3.69
C VAL A 101 8.87 -13.58 4.04
N LEU A 102 9.74 -13.26 3.08
CA LEU A 102 11.18 -13.07 3.33
C LEU A 102 11.44 -11.98 4.36
N PHE A 103 10.82 -10.81 4.20
CA PHE A 103 10.96 -9.72 5.18
C PHE A 103 10.42 -10.10 6.56
N ARG A 104 9.34 -10.89 6.62
CA ARG A 104 8.79 -11.38 7.88
C ARG A 104 9.75 -12.32 8.61
N ILE A 105 10.53 -13.10 7.88
CA ILE A 105 11.56 -13.98 8.46
C ILE A 105 12.69 -13.14 9.06
N GLU A 106 13.21 -12.13 8.35
CA GLU A 106 14.27 -11.25 8.88
C GLU A 106 13.84 -10.48 10.14
N GLU A 107 12.59 -10.03 10.19
CA GLU A 107 12.06 -9.34 11.37
C GLU A 107 11.98 -10.27 12.59
N ASN A 108 11.74 -11.58 12.38
CA ASN A 108 11.64 -12.54 13.46
C ASN A 108 13.00 -12.96 14.02
N THR A 109 14.07 -12.97 13.21
CA THR A 109 15.43 -13.34 13.66
C THR A 109 16.11 -12.23 14.47
N ARG A 110 15.71 -10.97 14.34
CA ARG A 110 16.34 -9.83 15.06
C ARG A 110 16.00 -9.78 16.56
N LYS A 111 15.21 -10.72 17.08
CA LYS A 111 14.76 -10.74 18.48
C LYS A 111 15.55 -11.66 19.41
N ASP A 112 16.61 -12.31 18.93
CA ASP A 112 17.51 -13.14 19.74
C ASP A 112 18.89 -12.50 19.89
#